data_AF-A0A5C4Y542-F1
#
_entry.id   AF-A0A5C4Y542-F1
#
_cell.length_a   1.000
_cell.length_b   1.000
_cell.length_c   1.000
_cell.angle_alpha   90.00
_cell.angle_beta   90.00
_cell.angle_gamma   90.00
#
_symmetry.space_group_name_H-M   'P 1'
#
loop_
_entity.id
_entity.type
_entity.pdbx_description
1 polymer ?
#
loop_
_entity_poly.entity_id
_entity_poly.type
_entity_poly.pdbx_seq_one_letter_code
_entity_poly.pdbx_strand_id
1 'polypeptide(L)'
;MAEVKDKRVKTLREWRLERGLTLEQLAGAVGLTKGSVGDYEKGRREPGMNMAYKLAYALSIEPSQVADWIPEWYTEALERDRAAQHPG
;
A
#
# COMPACT_ATOMS: atom_id res chain seq x y z
N MET A 1 26.26 7.61 -4.99
CA MET A 1 25.46 7.38 -3.76
C MET A 1 24.03 7.12 -4.20
N ALA A 2 23.71 5.90 -4.65
CA ALA A 2 22.32 5.53 -4.89
C ALA A 2 21.76 5.07 -3.54
N GLU A 3 20.93 5.92 -2.96
CA GLU A 3 20.27 5.73 -1.68
C GLU A 3 19.56 4.36 -1.67
N VAL A 4 19.94 3.51 -0.72
CA VAL A 4 19.23 2.25 -0.45
C VAL A 4 17.84 2.64 0.04
N LYS A 5 16.89 2.77 -0.89
CA LYS A 5 15.48 3.03 -0.56
C LYS A 5 14.99 1.86 0.28
N ASP A 6 14.80 2.13 1.56
CA ASP A 6 14.22 1.22 2.55
C ASP A 6 13.05 0.44 1.93
N LYS A 7 13.30 -0.83 1.62
CA LYS A 7 12.42 -1.73 0.87
C LYS A 7 11.43 -2.41 1.83
N ARG A 8 10.96 -1.67 2.83
CA ARG A 8 9.92 -2.12 3.76
C ARG A 8 8.55 -1.82 3.15
N VAL A 9 7.67 -2.82 3.25
CA VAL A 9 6.26 -2.66 2.92
C VAL A 9 5.65 -1.71 3.96
N LYS A 10 4.81 -0.75 3.51
CA LYS A 10 4.17 0.23 4.39
C LYS A 10 2.66 0.08 4.32
N THR A 11 1.97 0.43 5.39
CA THR A 11 0.51 0.51 5.45
C THR A 11 -0.02 1.60 4.50
N LEU A 12 -1.31 1.51 4.17
CA LEU A 12 -1.96 2.56 3.36
C LEU A 12 -1.88 3.92 4.06
N ARG A 13 -2.02 3.90 5.39
CA ARG A 13 -1.95 5.07 6.25
C ARG A 13 -0.59 5.74 6.22
N GLU A 14 0.49 4.97 6.33
CA GLU A 14 1.87 5.51 6.26
C GLU A 14 2.10 6.19 4.92
N TRP A 15 1.72 5.54 3.82
CA TRP A 15 1.81 6.13 2.49
C TRP A 15 1.00 7.42 2.36
N ARG A 16 -0.22 7.47 2.93
CA ARG A 16 -1.01 8.70 2.92
C ARG A 16 -0.33 9.83 3.70
N LEU A 17 0.20 9.53 4.89
CA LEU A 17 0.85 10.52 5.76
C LEU A 17 2.15 11.06 5.16
N GLU A 18 2.94 10.23 4.49
CA GLU A 18 4.15 10.67 3.78
C GLU A 18 3.87 11.66 2.64
N ARG A 19 2.65 11.65 2.11
CA ARG A 19 2.18 12.59 1.09
C ARG A 19 1.51 13.82 1.66
N GLY A 20 1.45 13.94 2.99
CA GLY A 20 0.77 15.04 3.67
C GLY A 20 -0.74 15.07 3.42
N LEU A 21 -1.35 13.95 3.03
CA LEU A 21 -2.77 13.90 2.70
C LEU A 21 -3.64 13.61 3.93
N THR A 22 -4.76 14.32 4.05
CA THR A 22 -5.84 13.94 4.97
C THR A 22 -6.65 12.76 4.40
N LEU A 23 -7.45 12.12 5.26
CA LEU A 23 -8.39 11.08 4.81
C LEU A 23 -9.43 11.64 3.82
N GLU A 24 -9.92 12.87 4.01
CA GLU A 24 -10.83 13.48 3.03
C GLU A 24 -10.16 13.72 1.67
N GLN A 25 -8.90 14.16 1.66
CA GLN A 25 -8.17 14.41 0.41
C GLN A 25 -7.92 13.13 -0.37
N LEU A 26 -7.47 12.07 0.30
CA LEU A 26 -7.29 10.76 -0.36
C LEU A 26 -8.63 10.21 -0.86
N ALA A 27 -9.68 10.32 -0.04
CA ALA A 27 -11.02 9.88 -0.43
C ALA A 27 -11.54 10.64 -1.67
N GLY A 28 -11.36 11.96 -1.71
CA GLY A 28 -11.70 12.79 -2.87
C GLY A 28 -10.93 12.36 -4.12
N ALA A 29 -9.63 12.08 -4.00
CA ALA A 29 -8.79 11.66 -5.13
C ALA A 29 -9.23 10.33 -5.77
N VAL A 30 -9.84 9.42 -4.99
CA VAL A 30 -10.30 8.12 -5.49
C VAL A 30 -11.83 8.02 -5.66
N GLY A 31 -12.56 9.11 -5.42
CA GLY A 31 -14.02 9.16 -5.54
C GLY A 31 -14.76 8.36 -4.47
N LEU A 32 -14.26 8.38 -3.23
CA LEU A 32 -14.83 7.68 -2.08
C LEU A 32 -15.18 8.64 -0.94
N THR A 33 -15.80 8.09 0.10
CA THR A 33 -15.99 8.78 1.38
C THR A 33 -14.77 8.63 2.28
N LYS A 34 -14.58 9.58 3.20
CA LYS A 34 -13.58 9.52 4.28
C LYS A 34 -13.67 8.20 5.07
N GLY A 35 -14.89 7.77 5.38
CA GLY A 35 -15.16 6.53 6.11
C GLY A 35 -14.66 5.30 5.35
N SER A 36 -14.95 5.23 4.05
CA SER A 36 -14.51 4.11 3.20
C SER A 36 -12.98 4.00 3.13
N VAL A 37 -12.26 5.12 3.00
CA VAL A 37 -10.78 5.11 3.05
C VAL A 37 -10.29 4.71 4.44
N GLY A 38 -10.93 5.20 5.51
CA GLY A 38 -10.60 4.80 6.87
C GLY A 38 -10.84 3.31 7.16
N ASP A 39 -11.78 2.65 6.47
CA ASP A 39 -11.98 1.21 6.56
C ASP A 39 -10.87 0.42 5.85
N TYR A 40 -10.35 0.94 4.74
CA TYR A 40 -9.17 0.37 4.07
C TYR A 40 -7.92 0.48 4.95
N GLU A 41 -7.66 1.65 5.56
CA GLU A 41 -6.49 1.84 6.44
C GLU A 41 -6.52 1.01 7.71
N LYS A 42 -7.70 0.51 8.10
CA LYS A 42 -7.87 -0.34 9.29
C LYS A 42 -7.98 -1.82 8.93
N GLY A 43 -7.86 -2.18 7.65
CA GLY A 43 -8.05 -3.56 7.18
C GLY A 43 -9.47 -4.10 7.36
N ARG A 44 -10.47 -3.23 7.64
CA ARG A 44 -11.88 -3.65 7.82
C ARG A 44 -12.54 -3.98 6.49
N ARG A 45 -11.97 -3.48 5.40
CA ARG A 45 -12.39 -3.73 4.04
C ARG A 45 -11.15 -3.93 3.20
N GLU A 46 -11.19 -4.89 2.30
CA GLU A 46 -10.17 -5.05 1.26
C GLU A 46 -10.62 -4.30 -0.01
N PRO A 47 -9.75 -3.49 -0.64
CA PRO A 47 -10.09 -2.88 -1.91
C PRO A 47 -10.05 -3.94 -3.01
N GLY A 48 -11.07 -3.96 -3.86
CA GLY A 48 -10.97 -4.72 -5.11
C GLY A 48 -9.86 -4.16 -6.01
N MET A 49 -9.42 -4.95 -6.98
CA MET A 49 -8.30 -4.63 -7.88
C MET A 49 -8.35 -3.20 -8.45
N ASN A 50 -9.49 -2.77 -8.99
CA ASN A 50 -9.66 -1.41 -9.53
C ASN A 50 -9.43 -0.30 -8.49
N MET A 51 -9.85 -0.54 -7.24
CA MET A 51 -9.69 0.44 -6.16
C MET A 51 -8.25 0.45 -5.65
N ALA A 52 -7.60 -0.72 -5.57
CA ALA A 52 -6.19 -0.82 -5.23
C ALA A 52 -5.33 0.00 -6.22
N TYR A 53 -5.59 -0.10 -7.53
CA TYR A 53 -4.92 0.72 -8.54
C TYR A 53 -5.18 2.21 -8.39
N LYS A 54 -6.43 2.62 -8.12
CA LYS A 54 -6.76 4.03 -7.89
C LYS A 54 -6.03 4.62 -6.68
N LEU A 55 -6.00 3.88 -5.58
CA LEU A 55 -5.32 4.30 -4.36
C LEU A 55 -3.81 4.34 -4.58
N ALA A 56 -3.24 3.33 -5.25
CA ALA A 56 -1.83 3.30 -5.61
C ALA A 56 -1.44 4.48 -6.51
N TYR A 57 -2.26 4.81 -7.50
CA TYR A 57 -2.06 5.96 -8.37
C TYR A 57 -2.16 7.30 -7.62
N ALA A 58 -3.21 7.49 -6.80
CA ALA A 58 -3.39 8.68 -5.97
C ALA A 58 -2.23 8.87 -4.98
N LEU A 59 -1.62 7.75 -4.58
CA LEU A 59 -0.44 7.70 -3.74
C LEU A 59 0.83 7.49 -4.58
N SER A 60 0.89 7.61 -5.90
CA SER A 60 2.15 7.44 -6.66
C SER A 60 3.03 6.25 -6.20
N ILE A 61 2.42 5.09 -5.94
CA ILE A 61 3.07 3.83 -5.54
C ILE A 61 2.58 2.71 -6.44
N GLU A 62 3.27 1.57 -6.40
CA GLU A 62 2.76 0.31 -6.91
C GLU A 62 1.75 -0.30 -5.91
N PRO A 63 0.66 -0.94 -6.37
CA PRO A 63 -0.32 -1.58 -5.50
C PRO A 63 0.28 -2.62 -4.55
N SER A 64 1.38 -3.26 -4.95
CA SER A 64 2.11 -4.26 -4.15
C SER A 64 2.90 -3.67 -2.99
N GLN A 65 2.95 -2.35 -2.83
CA GLN A 65 3.70 -1.69 -1.74
C GLN A 65 2.89 -1.47 -0.46
N VAL A 66 1.63 -1.91 -0.42
CA VAL A 66 0.71 -1.69 0.70
C VAL A 66 0.56 -2.94 1.58
N ALA A 67 1.03 -2.87 2.83
CA ALA A 67 1.07 -4.03 3.75
C ALA A 67 -0.32 -4.52 4.15
N ASP A 68 -1.26 -3.62 4.41
CA ASP A 68 -2.62 -3.98 4.86
C ASP A 68 -3.45 -4.70 3.79
N TRP A 69 -2.96 -4.76 2.55
CA TRP A 69 -3.60 -5.48 1.43
C TRP A 69 -2.77 -6.64 0.92
N ILE A 70 -1.58 -6.85 1.48
CA ILE A 70 -0.78 -8.02 1.17
C ILE A 70 -1.25 -9.12 2.12
N PRO A 71 -1.99 -10.13 1.63
CA PRO A 71 -2.32 -11.25 2.47
C PRO A 71 -1.05 -12.03 2.83
N GLU A 72 -1.03 -12.66 4.00
CA GLU A 72 0.17 -13.31 4.57
C GLU A 72 0.80 -14.34 3.61
N TRP A 73 -0.02 -15.04 2.82
CA TRP A 73 0.45 -15.99 1.80
C TRP A 73 1.22 -15.33 0.64
N TYR A 74 0.98 -14.05 0.36
CA TYR A 74 1.74 -13.26 -0.61
C TYR A 74 3.05 -12.72 -0.01
N THR A 75 3.07 -12.40 1.29
CA THR A 75 4.31 -12.09 2.03
C THR A 75 5.26 -13.27 2.00
N GLU A 76 4.78 -14.48 2.33
CA GLU A 76 5.60 -15.70 2.26
C GLU A 76 6.12 -15.97 0.85
N ALA A 77 5.32 -15.72 -0.18
CA ALA A 77 5.73 -15.89 -1.58
C ALA A 77 6.82 -14.88 -1.99
N LEU A 78 6.67 -13.60 -1.61
CA LEU A 78 7.66 -12.57 -1.86
C LEU A 78 8.95 -12.81 -1.07
N GLU A 79 8.86 -13.28 0.17
CA GLU A 79 10.01 -13.64 1.00
C GLU A 79 10.75 -14.87 0.45
N ARG A 80 10.02 -15.88 -0.03
CA ARG A 80 10.61 -17.04 -0.72
C ARG A 80 11.38 -16.64 -1.98
N ASP A 81 10.82 -15.76 -2.79
CA ASP A 81 11.47 -15.30 -4.02
C ASP A 81 12.68 -14.38 -3.73
N ARG A 82 12.58 -13.56 -2.68
CA ARG A 82 13.67 -12.68 -2.22
C ARG A 82 14.82 -13.46 -1.56
N ALA A 83 14.53 -14.56 -0.87
CA ALA A 83 15.53 -15.50 -0.34
C ALA A 83 16.19 -16.35 -1.44
N ALA A 84 15.49 -16.62 -2.55
CA ALA A 84 16.04 -17.33 -3.70
C ALA A 84 16.99 -16.47 -4.57
N GLN A 85 16.85 -15.14 -4.54
CA GLN A 85 17.61 -14.22 -5.42
C GLN A 85 18.88 -13.61 -4.80
N HIS A 86 19.20 -13.88 -3.53
CA HIS A 86 20.49 -13.52 -2.92
C HIS A 86 21.06 -14.68 -2.07
N PRO A 87 21.87 -15.57 -2.67
CA PRO A 87 22.75 -16.43 -1.88
C PRO A 87 24.01 -15.63 -1.51
N GLY A 88 24.22 -15.41 -0.20
CA GLY A 88 25.45 -14.80 0.32
C GLY A 88 25.24 -14.04 1.62
#